data_AF-R5IMA4-F1
#
_entry.id   AF-R5IMA4-F1
#
_cell.length_a   1.000
_cell.length_b   1.000
_cell.length_c   1.000
_cell.angle_alpha   90.00
_cell.angle_beta   90.00
_cell.angle_gamma   90.00
#
_symmetry.space_group_name_H-M   'P 1'
#
loop_
_entity.id
_entity.type
_entity.pdbx_description
1 polymer ?
#
loop_
_entity_poly.entity_id
_entity_poly.type
_entity_poly.pdbx_seq_one_letter_code
_entity_poly.pdbx_strand_id
1 'polypeptide(L)'
;MYCVKKMTEDLYWVGASERRLNLFENAYPLTNGVSYNSYLLLDEKTVLIDTVDKSVSGLFFENVDHVLAGRKLDYLIVQHMEPDHAATIGELVLRHPEVTIVCNAKTRTMMQNFFTFDLDSRVQLVKEMDTLTTGRHTFAFVMAPMVHWPEVMVSYDTATKTLYSADAFGTFGALNGNLYADEVNFRTEWLADARRYYTNIVGKYGTQVQALLKKAAGLEIEMICPLHGPVWRKDIAWFLDKYIHWATYIPEDDAVVIAYASVYGGTENAANVLAAKLSDLGVRNVQMYDVSVTHPSYILSECFRASHLVFISTTYNAGMFVTMENLVHDIVHHNLQNRTIALMENGSWAPTAAGLMRAEFQKLKNCTILDETVTIKSTLKESQLADVETMAQAIFDSMPKPVPAEHKADAPVEKNAFFSFSYGLFVLTARDGKKDNGCIINTAAQLTDTPKRISIAVNKANFTHDMIRKTGVFNLSMLSTDAPFGLFQHYGFQSGRDVDKFADVKGMARATNGVYYLPYSTNAFVSGKVTQEIDLGTHTLFIADVTEARVLSDAPSMTYSFYFANVKPKPSALKKQTGWVCKICGYVYEGETLPADFICPLCKHGAEDFEKLPE
;
A
#
# COMPACT_ATOMS: atom_id res chain seq x y z
N MET A 1 24.09 23.25 -22.06
CA MET A 1 24.58 22.22 -21.12
C MET A 1 23.49 21.17 -21.00
N TYR A 2 23.77 19.91 -21.33
CA TYR A 2 22.75 18.86 -21.39
C TYR A 2 22.59 18.10 -20.05
N CYS A 3 21.44 17.48 -19.87
CA CYS A 3 21.10 16.57 -18.78
C CYS A 3 20.35 15.36 -19.36
N VAL A 4 21.08 14.29 -19.68
CA VAL A 4 20.54 13.07 -20.30
C VAL A 4 20.88 11.83 -19.48
N LYS A 5 20.11 10.76 -19.66
CA LYS A 5 20.40 9.43 -19.08
C LYS A 5 20.42 8.39 -20.19
N LYS A 6 21.55 7.70 -20.35
CA LYS A 6 21.63 6.51 -21.19
C LYS A 6 20.88 5.37 -20.49
N MET A 7 19.88 4.81 -21.15
CA MET A 7 19.00 3.77 -20.58
C MET A 7 19.40 2.37 -21.06
N THR A 8 19.67 2.23 -22.35
CA THR A 8 20.24 1.02 -22.98
C THR A 8 21.42 1.43 -23.86
N GLU A 9 21.94 0.54 -24.70
CA GLU A 9 23.02 0.88 -25.64
C GLU A 9 22.64 2.03 -26.59
N ASP A 10 21.37 2.03 -27.02
CA ASP A 10 20.80 2.88 -28.08
C ASP A 10 19.65 3.77 -27.62
N LEU A 11 19.08 3.58 -26.41
CA LEU A 11 17.99 4.39 -25.87
C LEU A 11 18.48 5.39 -24.82
N TYR A 12 18.01 6.63 -24.93
CA TYR A 12 18.30 7.72 -24.00
C TYR A 12 17.01 8.41 -23.54
N TRP A 13 16.96 8.75 -22.26
CA TRP A 13 16.01 9.75 -21.77
C TRP A 13 16.59 11.15 -22.04
N VAL A 14 15.81 11.97 -22.74
CA VAL A 14 16.15 13.34 -23.16
C VAL A 14 15.17 14.39 -22.65
N GLY A 15 14.25 13.99 -21.76
CA GLY A 15 13.28 14.87 -21.11
C GLY A 15 13.88 15.87 -20.13
N ALA A 16 13.03 16.42 -19.25
CA ALA A 16 13.43 17.38 -18.24
C ALA A 16 12.52 17.35 -17.01
N SER A 17 12.99 17.96 -15.91
CA SER A 17 12.22 18.16 -14.68
C SER A 17 11.97 19.64 -14.44
N GLU A 18 10.72 20.03 -14.23
CA GLU A 18 10.32 21.40 -13.93
C GLU A 18 9.84 21.50 -12.48
N ARG A 19 10.51 22.36 -11.72
CA ARG A 19 10.29 22.55 -10.27
C ARG A 19 9.71 23.92 -9.93
N ARG A 20 9.66 24.82 -10.89
CA ARG A 20 9.16 26.19 -10.74
C ARG A 20 7.67 26.31 -11.02
N LEU A 21 7.07 25.30 -11.67
CA LEU A 21 5.63 25.24 -11.89
C LEU A 21 4.90 25.03 -10.56
N ASN A 22 3.95 25.93 -10.28
CA ASN A 22 3.11 25.84 -9.08
C ASN A 22 1.89 24.94 -9.29
N LEU A 23 1.36 24.90 -10.51
CA LEU A 23 0.17 24.13 -10.89
C LEU A 23 0.46 23.34 -12.17
N PHE A 24 0.11 22.05 -12.19
CA PHE A 24 -0.03 21.24 -13.40
C PHE A 24 -1.37 21.58 -14.07
N GLU A 25 -1.37 21.77 -15.40
CA GLU A 25 -2.55 22.20 -16.18
C GLU A 25 -3.26 23.47 -15.64
N ASN A 26 -2.59 24.28 -14.82
CA ASN A 26 -3.23 25.33 -14.01
C ASN A 26 -4.37 24.85 -13.09
N ALA A 27 -4.45 23.55 -12.81
CA ALA A 27 -5.48 22.93 -11.98
C ALA A 27 -4.91 22.27 -10.71
N TYR A 28 -3.80 21.54 -10.81
CA TYR A 28 -3.34 20.69 -9.72
C TYR A 28 -2.06 21.23 -9.07
N PRO A 29 -2.04 21.54 -7.76
CA PRO A 29 -0.84 22.06 -7.12
C PRO A 29 0.30 21.05 -7.10
N LEU A 30 1.49 21.51 -7.48
CA LEU A 30 2.72 20.73 -7.56
C LEU A 30 3.67 21.14 -6.44
N THR A 31 3.69 20.38 -5.34
CA THR A 31 4.64 20.60 -4.23
C THR A 31 6.06 20.14 -4.58
N ASN A 32 6.16 19.11 -5.43
CA ASN A 32 7.42 18.46 -5.79
C ASN A 32 7.80 18.64 -7.28
N GLY A 33 7.14 19.56 -8.00
CA GLY A 33 7.31 19.75 -9.44
C GLY A 33 6.76 18.58 -10.27
N VAL A 34 7.18 18.47 -11.52
CA VAL A 34 6.81 17.42 -12.47
C VAL A 34 7.96 17.13 -13.42
N SER A 35 8.03 15.93 -14.00
CA SER A 35 8.93 15.65 -15.12
C SER A 35 8.15 15.50 -16.42
N TYR A 36 8.78 15.93 -17.51
CA TYR A 36 8.32 15.72 -18.88
C TYR A 36 9.34 14.80 -19.54
N ASN A 37 8.99 13.53 -19.64
CA ASN A 37 9.86 12.51 -20.20
C ASN A 37 9.69 12.46 -21.71
N SER A 38 10.82 12.36 -22.40
CA SER A 38 10.89 12.09 -23.84
C SER A 38 12.10 11.18 -24.08
N TYR A 39 12.00 10.32 -25.08
CA TYR A 39 12.93 9.22 -25.30
C TYR A 39 13.51 9.30 -26.71
N LEU A 40 14.83 9.22 -26.82
CA LEU A 40 15.55 9.27 -28.10
C LEU A 40 16.28 7.94 -28.33
N LEU A 41 15.90 7.25 -29.38
CA LEU A 41 16.47 5.99 -29.82
C LEU A 41 17.44 6.22 -31.00
N LEU A 42 18.64 5.66 -30.91
CA LEU A 42 19.72 5.78 -31.90
C LEU A 42 19.90 4.50 -32.73
N ASP A 43 18.81 3.93 -33.24
CA ASP A 43 18.81 2.78 -34.17
C ASP A 43 19.39 3.17 -35.55
N GLU A 44 19.28 2.33 -36.60
CA GLU A 44 19.68 2.74 -37.96
C GLU A 44 18.97 4.04 -38.40
N LYS A 45 17.69 4.17 -38.04
CA LYS A 45 16.89 5.40 -38.09
C LYS A 45 16.65 5.91 -36.68
N THR A 46 16.92 7.20 -36.45
CA THR A 46 16.72 7.78 -35.13
C THR A 46 15.25 8.09 -34.87
N VAL A 47 14.80 7.85 -33.64
CA VAL A 47 13.39 8.02 -33.25
C VAL A 47 13.32 8.81 -31.96
N LEU A 48 12.62 9.94 -32.01
CA LEU A 48 12.20 10.67 -30.83
C LEU A 48 10.75 10.28 -30.50
N ILE A 49 10.47 10.01 -29.23
CA ILE A 49 9.15 9.64 -28.74
C ILE A 49 8.63 10.77 -27.86
N ASP A 50 7.58 11.41 -28.35
CA ASP A 50 6.96 12.62 -27.83
C ASP A 50 7.94 13.78 -27.62
N THR A 51 7.40 14.96 -27.34
CA THR A 51 8.19 16.14 -26.99
C THR A 51 7.91 16.53 -25.55
N VAL A 52 8.09 17.80 -25.19
CA VAL A 52 7.94 18.28 -23.82
C VAL A 52 7.19 19.60 -23.78
N ASP A 53 6.80 19.97 -22.56
CA ASP A 53 6.23 21.26 -22.24
C ASP A 53 7.18 22.41 -22.59
N LYS A 54 6.58 23.54 -22.92
CA LYS A 54 7.33 24.75 -23.28
C LYS A 54 8.24 25.26 -22.16
N SER A 55 7.91 25.01 -20.89
CA SER A 55 8.71 25.45 -19.73
C SER A 55 10.13 24.89 -19.73
N VAL A 56 10.34 23.73 -20.35
CA VAL A 56 11.62 23.01 -20.37
C VAL A 56 12.24 22.88 -21.77
N SER A 57 11.68 23.57 -22.78
CA SER A 57 12.06 23.40 -24.19
C SER A 57 13.56 23.62 -24.45
N GLY A 58 14.17 24.63 -23.81
CA GLY A 58 15.59 24.93 -23.96
C GLY A 58 16.49 23.76 -23.59
N LEU A 59 16.28 23.16 -22.41
CA LEU A 59 17.05 22.00 -21.97
C LEU A 59 16.76 20.77 -22.82
N PHE A 60 15.50 20.56 -23.20
CA PHE A 60 15.11 19.44 -24.05
C PHE A 60 15.81 19.45 -25.41
N PHE A 61 15.86 20.60 -26.11
CA PHE A 61 16.58 20.66 -27.39
C PHE A 61 18.09 20.51 -27.20
N GLU A 62 18.69 21.05 -26.13
CA GLU A 62 20.09 20.80 -25.80
C GLU A 62 20.38 19.31 -25.56
N ASN A 63 19.44 18.57 -24.96
CA ASN A 63 19.53 17.13 -24.74
C ASN A 63 19.45 16.34 -26.06
N VAL A 64 18.46 16.66 -26.90
CA VAL A 64 18.27 16.03 -28.22
C VAL A 64 19.49 16.25 -29.10
N ASP A 65 19.96 17.50 -29.23
CA ASP A 65 21.15 17.85 -30.02
C ASP A 65 22.40 17.12 -29.54
N HIS A 66 22.59 17.04 -28.21
CA HIS A 66 23.72 16.33 -27.61
C HIS A 66 23.71 14.83 -27.96
N VAL A 67 22.57 14.16 -27.81
CA VAL A 67 22.45 12.71 -28.02
C VAL A 67 22.47 12.35 -29.50
N LEU A 68 21.87 13.16 -30.37
CA LEU A 68 21.99 12.97 -31.82
C LEU A 68 23.44 13.10 -32.29
N ALA A 69 24.24 13.98 -31.67
CA ALA A 69 25.65 14.19 -32.00
C ALA A 69 25.90 14.39 -33.50
N GLY A 70 25.00 15.15 -34.16
CA GLY A 70 25.04 15.43 -35.60
C GLY A 70 24.36 14.38 -36.50
N ARG A 71 23.81 13.29 -35.93
CA ARG A 71 22.92 12.39 -36.67
C ARG A 71 21.60 13.12 -36.99
N LYS A 72 21.05 12.80 -38.16
CA LYS A 72 19.70 13.23 -38.57
C LYS A 72 18.66 12.67 -37.58
N LEU A 73 17.60 13.44 -37.31
CA LEU A 73 16.38 12.94 -36.68
C LEU A 73 15.43 12.40 -37.77
N ASP A 74 15.23 11.08 -37.83
CA ASP A 74 14.40 10.47 -38.88
C ASP A 74 12.91 10.50 -38.55
N TYR A 75 12.54 10.14 -37.31
CA TYR A 75 11.15 10.02 -36.87
C TYR A 75 10.86 10.74 -35.56
N LEU A 76 9.67 11.35 -35.48
CA LEU A 76 9.00 11.71 -34.24
C LEU A 76 7.73 10.83 -34.11
N ILE A 77 7.66 9.97 -33.09
CA ILE A 77 6.42 9.28 -32.72
C ILE A 77 5.65 10.18 -31.75
N VAL A 78 4.41 10.53 -32.10
CA VAL A 78 3.53 11.35 -31.25
C VAL A 78 2.41 10.49 -30.70
N GLN A 79 2.50 10.15 -29.42
CA GLN A 79 1.56 9.31 -28.70
C GLN A 79 0.38 10.11 -28.14
N HIS A 80 0.62 11.36 -27.77
CA HIS A 80 -0.35 12.23 -27.12
C HIS A 80 -0.16 13.69 -27.53
N MET A 81 -1.27 14.40 -27.75
CA MET A 81 -1.27 15.79 -28.20
C MET A 81 -1.42 16.82 -27.08
N GLU A 82 -1.49 16.40 -25.80
CA GLU A 82 -1.55 17.37 -24.73
C GLU A 82 -0.31 18.29 -24.75
N PRO A 83 -0.47 19.62 -24.60
CA PRO A 83 0.61 20.56 -24.84
C PRO A 83 1.86 20.34 -23.99
N ASP A 84 1.76 19.73 -22.83
CA ASP A 84 2.90 19.43 -21.97
C ASP A 84 3.79 18.29 -22.51
N HIS A 85 3.37 17.63 -23.59
CA HIS A 85 4.15 16.68 -24.39
C HIS A 85 4.24 17.04 -25.87
N ALA A 86 3.45 18.00 -26.33
CA ALA A 86 3.33 18.34 -27.75
C ALA A 86 3.69 19.79 -28.10
N ALA A 87 3.77 20.72 -27.13
CA ALA A 87 3.91 22.16 -27.42
C ALA A 87 5.19 22.50 -28.21
N THR A 88 6.22 21.66 -28.12
CA THR A 88 7.52 21.90 -28.76
C THR A 88 7.66 21.23 -30.13
N ILE A 89 6.64 20.51 -30.63
CA ILE A 89 6.66 19.89 -31.97
C ILE A 89 6.92 20.91 -33.09
N GLY A 90 6.28 22.08 -33.03
CA GLY A 90 6.49 23.12 -34.03
C GLY A 90 7.95 23.60 -34.10
N GLU A 91 8.62 23.72 -32.96
CA GLU A 91 10.03 24.08 -32.90
C GLU A 91 10.94 22.91 -33.35
N LEU A 92 10.58 21.67 -33.01
CA LEU A 92 11.28 20.48 -33.49
C LEU A 92 11.28 20.42 -35.02
N VAL A 93 10.15 20.67 -35.67
CA VAL A 93 10.04 20.66 -37.15
C VAL A 93 10.88 21.77 -37.79
N LEU A 94 11.02 22.93 -37.14
CA LEU A 94 11.91 23.99 -37.62
C LEU A 94 13.39 23.60 -37.54
N ARG A 95 13.78 22.87 -36.48
CA ARG A 95 15.16 22.40 -36.26
C ARG A 95 15.52 21.17 -37.10
N HIS A 96 14.55 20.29 -37.33
CA HIS A 96 14.67 19.06 -38.12
C HIS A 96 13.65 19.07 -39.26
N PRO A 97 13.84 19.91 -40.29
CA PRO A 97 12.92 20.07 -41.41
C PRO A 97 12.78 18.85 -42.32
N GLU A 98 13.42 17.73 -42.00
CA GLU A 98 13.36 16.45 -42.71
C GLU A 98 12.74 15.32 -41.88
N VAL A 99 12.27 15.61 -40.66
CA VAL A 99 11.66 14.62 -39.76
C VAL A 99 10.30 14.14 -40.29
N THR A 100 10.05 12.83 -40.16
CA THR A 100 8.73 12.22 -40.40
C THR A 100 7.98 12.10 -39.08
N ILE A 101 6.73 12.57 -39.04
CA ILE A 101 5.88 12.47 -37.85
C ILE A 101 5.02 11.21 -37.97
N VAL A 102 5.15 10.29 -37.02
CA VAL A 102 4.41 9.03 -36.96
C VAL A 102 3.30 9.19 -35.93
N CYS A 103 2.05 9.14 -36.39
CA CYS A 103 0.89 9.36 -35.51
C CYS A 103 -0.38 8.72 -36.06
N ASN A 104 -1.45 8.68 -35.27
CA ASN A 104 -2.76 8.21 -35.76
C ASN A 104 -3.60 9.34 -36.38
N ALA A 105 -4.71 8.97 -37.02
CA ALA A 105 -5.56 9.92 -37.74
C ALA A 105 -6.16 11.03 -36.83
N LYS A 106 -6.47 10.74 -35.56
CA LYS A 106 -6.99 11.74 -34.62
C LYS A 106 -5.89 12.71 -34.19
N THR A 107 -4.69 12.18 -33.94
CA THR A 107 -3.49 12.96 -33.63
C THR A 107 -3.19 13.94 -34.77
N ARG A 108 -3.17 13.47 -36.02
CA ARG A 108 -3.01 14.36 -37.20
C ARG A 108 -4.03 15.50 -37.19
N THR A 109 -5.31 15.20 -37.00
CA THR A 109 -6.37 16.24 -36.97
C THR A 109 -6.13 17.26 -35.85
N MET A 110 -5.71 16.82 -34.66
CA MET A 110 -5.36 17.74 -33.57
C MET A 110 -4.12 18.58 -33.87
N MET A 111 -3.09 18.00 -34.49
CA MET A 111 -1.90 18.74 -34.93
C MET A 111 -2.25 19.85 -35.91
N GLN A 112 -3.21 19.64 -36.82
CA GLN A 112 -3.71 20.68 -37.73
C GLN A 112 -4.36 21.85 -36.99
N ASN A 113 -4.90 21.62 -35.78
CA ASN A 113 -5.49 22.67 -34.96
C ASN A 113 -4.43 23.45 -34.16
N PHE A 114 -3.34 22.79 -33.76
CA PHE A 114 -2.30 23.41 -32.93
C PHE A 114 -1.17 24.06 -33.74
N PHE A 115 -0.88 23.58 -34.95
CA PHE A 115 0.28 24.00 -35.72
C PHE A 115 -0.07 24.40 -37.15
N THR A 116 0.81 25.21 -37.75
CA THR A 116 0.63 25.77 -39.09
C THR A 116 1.68 25.31 -40.10
N PHE A 117 2.59 24.42 -39.72
CA PHE A 117 3.58 23.87 -40.67
C PHE A 117 2.91 22.87 -41.62
N ASP A 118 3.54 22.61 -42.77
CA ASP A 118 3.06 21.63 -43.73
C ASP A 118 3.11 20.22 -43.14
N LEU A 119 1.96 19.75 -42.67
CA LEU A 119 1.78 18.45 -42.03
C LEU A 119 1.63 17.33 -43.07
N ASP A 120 1.04 17.62 -44.23
CA ASP A 120 0.65 16.61 -45.22
C ASP A 120 1.85 15.96 -45.88
N SER A 121 2.94 16.70 -46.07
CA SER A 121 4.19 16.16 -46.62
C SER A 121 5.05 15.39 -45.62
N ARG A 122 4.64 15.31 -44.34
CA ARG A 122 5.50 14.85 -43.24
C ARG A 122 4.92 13.76 -42.36
N VAL A 123 3.60 13.51 -42.45
CA VAL A 123 2.94 12.55 -41.57
C VAL A 123 2.92 11.16 -42.17
N GLN A 124 3.34 10.19 -41.38
CA GLN A 124 3.09 8.77 -41.57
C GLN A 124 1.97 8.34 -40.61
N LEU A 125 0.80 8.03 -41.17
CA LEU A 125 -0.34 7.56 -40.38
C LEU A 125 -0.19 6.09 -39.99
N VAL A 126 -0.45 5.78 -38.71
CA VAL A 126 -0.52 4.41 -38.18
C VAL A 126 -1.90 4.11 -37.60
N LYS A 127 -2.29 2.84 -37.70
CA LYS A 127 -3.52 2.27 -37.13
C LYS A 127 -3.18 1.29 -36.01
N GLU A 128 -4.22 0.79 -35.35
CA GLU A 128 -4.11 -0.29 -34.37
C GLU A 128 -3.33 -1.48 -34.95
N MET A 129 -2.30 -1.93 -34.22
CA MET A 129 -1.36 -3.00 -34.58
C MET A 129 -0.48 -2.76 -35.81
N ASP A 130 -0.50 -1.57 -36.43
CA ASP A 130 0.51 -1.24 -37.43
C ASP A 130 1.90 -1.23 -36.79
N THR A 131 2.93 -1.40 -37.63
CA THR A 131 4.32 -1.44 -37.19
C THR A 131 5.21 -0.47 -37.95
N LEU A 132 6.29 -0.04 -37.30
CA LEU A 132 7.37 0.75 -37.89
C LEU A 132 8.71 0.12 -37.50
N THR A 133 9.47 -0.34 -38.49
CA THR A 133 10.83 -0.86 -38.29
C THR A 133 11.85 0.21 -38.63
N THR A 134 12.79 0.45 -37.72
CA THR A 134 13.80 1.51 -37.82
C THR A 134 15.23 1.01 -37.92
N GLY A 135 15.40 -0.31 -38.05
CA GLY A 135 16.68 -1.01 -37.98
C GLY A 135 16.51 -2.25 -37.13
N ARG A 136 17.18 -2.30 -35.98
CA ARG A 136 17.01 -3.35 -34.96
C ARG A 136 15.63 -3.31 -34.30
N HIS A 137 15.04 -2.14 -34.19
CA HIS A 137 13.79 -1.93 -33.46
C HIS A 137 12.58 -1.98 -34.37
N THR A 138 11.48 -2.51 -33.84
CA THR A 138 10.16 -2.51 -34.47
C THR A 138 9.13 -2.07 -33.45
N PHE A 139 8.52 -0.91 -33.70
CA PHE A 139 7.44 -0.36 -32.89
C PHE A 139 6.10 -0.91 -33.37
N ALA A 140 5.30 -1.47 -32.48
CA ALA A 140 3.89 -1.78 -32.69
C ALA A 140 3.01 -0.72 -32.00
N PHE A 141 1.99 -0.22 -32.69
CA PHE A 141 1.13 0.87 -32.18
C PHE A 141 -0.21 0.33 -31.69
N VAL A 142 -0.62 0.71 -30.47
CA VAL A 142 -1.90 0.29 -29.87
C VAL A 142 -2.69 1.53 -29.48
N MET A 143 -3.93 1.65 -29.94
CA MET A 143 -4.77 2.80 -29.60
C MET A 143 -5.29 2.66 -28.17
N ALA A 144 -5.21 3.76 -27.43
CA ALA A 144 -5.60 3.88 -26.03
C ALA A 144 -6.58 5.07 -25.84
N PRO A 145 -7.71 5.11 -26.59
CA PRO A 145 -8.58 6.26 -26.59
C PRO A 145 -9.18 6.51 -25.20
N MET A 146 -9.20 7.78 -24.80
CA MET A 146 -9.62 8.25 -23.47
C MET A 146 -8.73 7.76 -22.32
N VAL A 147 -7.45 7.48 -22.59
CA VAL A 147 -6.42 7.23 -21.57
C VAL A 147 -5.31 8.29 -21.70
N HIS A 148 -5.58 9.58 -21.49
CA HIS A 148 -6.85 10.21 -21.08
C HIS A 148 -7.55 11.00 -22.20
N TRP A 149 -6.89 11.30 -23.32
CA TRP A 149 -7.49 11.97 -24.47
C TRP A 149 -7.91 11.01 -25.61
N PRO A 150 -8.83 11.41 -26.52
CA PRO A 150 -9.39 10.52 -27.53
C PRO A 150 -8.40 10.03 -28.60
N GLU A 151 -7.28 10.72 -28.81
CA GLU A 151 -6.24 10.38 -29.78
C GLU A 151 -5.12 9.52 -29.21
N VAL A 152 -5.05 9.32 -27.89
CA VAL A 152 -3.89 8.65 -27.28
C VAL A 152 -3.64 7.29 -27.91
N MET A 153 -2.37 7.02 -28.22
CA MET A 153 -1.86 5.70 -28.57
C MET A 153 -0.60 5.39 -27.76
N VAL A 154 -0.32 4.12 -27.52
CA VAL A 154 0.94 3.66 -26.93
C VAL A 154 1.76 2.94 -27.99
N SER A 155 3.07 2.90 -27.81
CA SER A 155 3.98 2.20 -28.71
C SER A 155 4.80 1.15 -27.94
N TYR A 156 4.91 -0.04 -28.53
CA TYR A 156 5.63 -1.16 -27.95
C TYR A 156 6.80 -1.55 -28.86
N ASP A 157 8.02 -1.44 -28.36
CA ASP A 157 9.22 -1.89 -29.08
C ASP A 157 9.45 -3.37 -28.83
N THR A 158 9.29 -4.18 -29.89
CA THR A 158 9.41 -5.64 -29.81
C THR A 158 10.85 -6.11 -29.56
N ALA A 159 11.86 -5.29 -29.87
CA ALA A 159 13.26 -5.67 -29.73
C ALA A 159 13.75 -5.59 -28.28
N THR A 160 13.25 -4.62 -27.51
CA THR A 160 13.61 -4.42 -26.09
C THR A 160 12.47 -4.72 -25.12
N LYS A 161 11.28 -5.05 -25.64
CA LYS A 161 10.06 -5.26 -24.84
C LYS A 161 9.71 -4.04 -24.00
N THR A 162 9.95 -2.85 -24.54
CA THR A 162 9.68 -1.56 -23.90
C THR A 162 8.32 -1.04 -24.34
N LEU A 163 7.46 -0.73 -23.38
CA LEU A 163 6.20 -0.03 -23.58
C LEU A 163 6.39 1.46 -23.32
N TYR A 164 6.26 2.30 -24.33
CA TYR A 164 6.10 3.73 -24.17
C TYR A 164 4.61 4.00 -23.98
N SER A 165 4.25 4.48 -22.78
CA SER A 165 2.87 4.36 -22.28
C SER A 165 2.06 5.66 -22.34
N ALA A 166 2.56 6.68 -23.03
CA ALA A 166 2.03 8.05 -22.92
C ALA A 166 1.91 8.44 -21.42
N ASP A 167 0.77 8.98 -21.01
CA ASP A 167 0.47 9.32 -19.61
C ASP A 167 0.16 8.14 -18.71
N ALA A 168 -0.18 6.98 -19.28
CA ALA A 168 -0.39 5.80 -18.45
C ALA A 168 0.92 5.48 -17.70
N PHE A 169 0.78 5.10 -16.44
CA PHE A 169 1.87 4.88 -15.47
C PHE A 169 2.63 6.15 -15.04
N GLY A 170 2.11 7.34 -15.35
CA GLY A 170 2.63 8.62 -14.90
C GLY A 170 2.52 8.87 -13.39
N THR A 171 3.26 9.86 -12.89
CA THR A 171 3.27 10.26 -11.48
C THR A 171 3.60 11.76 -11.37
N PHE A 172 2.93 12.49 -10.47
CA PHE A 172 3.36 13.85 -10.12
C PHE A 172 4.71 13.81 -9.38
N GLY A 173 5.56 14.80 -9.63
CA GLY A 173 6.89 14.90 -9.02
C GLY A 173 8.01 15.00 -10.05
N ALA A 174 8.94 15.92 -9.81
CA ALA A 174 10.15 16.07 -10.60
C ALA A 174 11.20 15.02 -10.19
N LEU A 175 11.96 14.50 -11.16
CA LEU A 175 13.00 13.52 -10.93
C LEU A 175 14.21 14.15 -10.22
N ASN A 176 14.64 13.56 -9.10
CA ASN A 176 15.76 14.04 -8.28
C ASN A 176 17.15 13.53 -8.76
N GLY A 177 17.24 13.06 -10.01
CA GLY A 177 18.45 12.51 -10.62
C GLY A 177 18.43 10.99 -10.83
N ASN A 178 17.57 10.29 -10.07
CA ASN A 178 17.20 8.89 -10.31
C ASN A 178 16.06 8.84 -11.33
N LEU A 179 16.20 7.99 -12.34
CA LEU A 179 15.22 7.88 -13.43
C LEU A 179 14.24 6.73 -13.17
N TYR A 180 14.70 5.67 -12.50
CA TYR A 180 13.93 4.44 -12.39
C TYR A 180 13.17 4.33 -11.07
N ALA A 181 12.00 3.71 -11.11
CA ALA A 181 11.16 3.49 -9.92
C ALA A 181 11.88 2.65 -8.84
N ASP A 182 12.78 1.75 -9.21
CA ASP A 182 13.58 0.93 -8.29
C ASP A 182 14.75 1.68 -7.62
N GLU A 183 15.00 2.92 -8.02
CA GLU A 183 16.05 3.79 -7.46
C GLU A 183 15.49 4.82 -6.46
N VAL A 184 14.19 4.80 -6.21
CA VAL A 184 13.51 5.68 -5.25
C VAL A 184 12.67 4.87 -4.29
N ASN A 185 12.29 5.45 -3.16
CA ASN A 185 11.37 4.82 -2.20
C ASN A 185 9.92 4.89 -2.72
N PHE A 186 9.64 4.27 -3.87
CA PHE A 186 8.40 4.51 -4.61
C PHE A 186 7.16 4.22 -3.77
N ARG A 187 7.14 3.08 -3.07
CA ARG A 187 5.98 2.63 -2.28
C ARG A 187 5.59 3.58 -1.14
N THR A 188 6.57 4.24 -0.53
CA THR A 188 6.35 5.07 0.67
C THR A 188 6.35 6.57 0.36
N GLU A 189 7.06 7.01 -0.67
CA GLU A 189 7.24 8.44 -0.98
C GLU A 189 6.54 8.88 -2.26
N TRP A 190 6.34 7.99 -3.25
CA TRP A 190 5.80 8.36 -4.57
C TRP A 190 4.42 7.80 -4.84
N LEU A 191 4.02 6.71 -4.19
CA LEU A 191 2.75 6.04 -4.45
C LEU A 191 1.54 6.96 -4.24
N ALA A 192 1.59 7.87 -3.28
CA ALA A 192 0.52 8.84 -3.06
C ALA A 192 0.38 9.80 -4.26
N ASP A 193 1.50 10.30 -4.79
CA ASP A 193 1.50 11.16 -5.98
C ASP A 193 1.20 10.38 -7.27
N ALA A 194 1.54 9.09 -7.35
CA ALA A 194 1.17 8.21 -8.45
C ALA A 194 -0.35 7.95 -8.47
N ARG A 195 -0.93 7.64 -7.30
CA ARG A 195 -2.39 7.55 -7.15
C ARG A 195 -3.02 8.89 -7.49
N ARG A 196 -2.51 10.00 -6.97
CA ARG A 196 -3.05 11.34 -7.25
C ARG A 196 -3.00 11.67 -8.73
N TYR A 197 -1.92 11.36 -9.43
CA TYR A 197 -1.82 11.50 -10.88
C TYR A 197 -2.90 10.67 -11.57
N TYR A 198 -2.96 9.36 -11.29
CA TYR A 198 -3.97 8.49 -11.88
C TYR A 198 -5.39 9.02 -11.67
N THR A 199 -5.76 9.34 -10.43
CA THR A 199 -7.14 9.67 -10.07
C THR A 199 -7.62 10.98 -10.64
N ASN A 200 -6.72 11.95 -10.83
CA ASN A 200 -7.05 13.28 -11.33
C ASN A 200 -6.95 13.41 -12.85
N ILE A 201 -6.09 12.61 -13.51
CA ILE A 201 -5.90 12.67 -14.96
C ILE A 201 -6.76 11.64 -15.68
N VAL A 202 -6.69 10.37 -15.24
CA VAL A 202 -7.31 9.24 -15.95
C VAL A 202 -8.47 8.62 -15.16
N GLY A 203 -8.64 8.96 -13.89
CA GLY A 203 -9.51 8.25 -12.93
C GLY A 203 -10.95 8.05 -13.37
N LYS A 204 -11.48 8.93 -14.23
CA LYS A 204 -12.80 8.81 -14.86
C LYS A 204 -12.93 7.63 -15.83
N TYR A 205 -11.84 7.23 -16.46
CA TYR A 205 -11.81 6.33 -17.61
C TYR A 205 -11.37 4.90 -17.26
N GLY A 206 -11.72 4.44 -16.05
CA GLY A 206 -11.37 3.09 -15.57
C GLY A 206 -11.71 1.96 -16.57
N THR A 207 -12.83 2.03 -17.28
CA THR A 207 -13.19 1.02 -18.31
C THR A 207 -12.21 1.01 -19.49
N GLN A 208 -11.78 2.18 -19.94
CA GLN A 208 -10.83 2.34 -21.05
C GLN A 208 -9.43 1.90 -20.62
N VAL A 209 -9.03 2.21 -19.39
CA VAL A 209 -7.78 1.70 -18.80
C VAL A 209 -7.82 0.17 -18.76
N GLN A 210 -8.87 -0.45 -18.22
CA GLN A 210 -9.02 -1.91 -18.20
C GLN A 210 -8.95 -2.53 -19.61
N ALA A 211 -9.57 -1.89 -20.61
CA ALA A 211 -9.50 -2.35 -21.99
C ALA A 211 -8.06 -2.30 -22.55
N LEU A 212 -7.31 -1.24 -22.27
CA LEU A 212 -5.90 -1.12 -22.65
C LEU A 212 -5.04 -2.19 -21.94
N LEU A 213 -5.19 -2.34 -20.61
CA LEU A 213 -4.43 -3.32 -19.84
C LEU A 213 -4.70 -4.75 -20.31
N LYS A 214 -5.94 -5.05 -20.73
CA LYS A 214 -6.29 -6.36 -21.32
C LYS A 214 -5.57 -6.60 -22.65
N LYS A 215 -5.37 -5.58 -23.49
CA LYS A 215 -4.55 -5.69 -24.70
C LYS A 215 -3.07 -5.95 -24.36
N ALA A 216 -2.57 -5.27 -23.32
CA ALA A 216 -1.19 -5.40 -22.87
C ALA A 216 -0.89 -6.73 -22.14
N ALA A 217 -1.89 -7.42 -21.59
CA ALA A 217 -1.72 -8.63 -20.78
C ALA A 217 -1.03 -9.80 -21.51
N GLY A 218 -1.06 -9.83 -22.84
CA GLY A 218 -0.36 -10.83 -23.66
C GLY A 218 1.06 -10.42 -24.08
N LEU A 219 1.50 -9.20 -23.77
CA LEU A 219 2.82 -8.71 -24.09
C LEU A 219 3.77 -9.00 -22.94
N GLU A 220 4.96 -9.48 -23.26
CA GLU A 220 6.06 -9.50 -22.31
C GLU A 220 6.62 -8.08 -22.22
N ILE A 221 6.60 -7.46 -21.04
CA ILE A 221 7.04 -6.08 -20.86
C ILE A 221 8.22 -6.07 -19.89
N GLU A 222 9.39 -5.65 -20.38
CA GLU A 222 10.60 -5.50 -19.57
C GLU A 222 10.80 -4.06 -19.06
N MET A 223 10.20 -3.08 -19.74
CA MET A 223 10.27 -1.67 -19.34
C MET A 223 8.99 -0.91 -19.69
N ILE A 224 8.54 0.00 -18.81
CA ILE A 224 7.48 0.97 -19.07
C ILE A 224 8.04 2.38 -18.94
N CYS A 225 7.89 3.14 -20.01
CA CYS A 225 8.41 4.49 -20.21
C CYS A 225 7.23 5.49 -20.28
N PRO A 226 6.77 6.03 -19.13
CA PRO A 226 5.71 7.03 -19.09
C PRO A 226 6.21 8.43 -19.47
N LEU A 227 5.30 9.34 -19.80
CA LEU A 227 5.61 10.75 -20.08
C LEU A 227 5.85 11.59 -18.82
N HIS A 228 5.50 11.07 -17.63
CA HIS A 228 5.78 11.70 -16.35
C HIS A 228 6.33 10.72 -15.32
N GLY A 229 7.17 11.21 -14.42
CA GLY A 229 7.68 10.46 -13.28
C GLY A 229 8.69 9.36 -13.65
N PRO A 230 8.95 8.43 -12.72
CA PRO A 230 9.97 7.39 -12.90
C PRO A 230 9.63 6.33 -13.96
N VAL A 231 10.66 5.79 -14.61
CA VAL A 231 10.59 4.65 -15.54
C VAL A 231 10.54 3.34 -14.76
N TRP A 232 9.71 2.38 -15.21
CA TRP A 232 9.60 1.06 -14.58
C TRP A 232 10.39 0.01 -15.35
N ARG A 233 11.29 -0.71 -14.67
CA ARG A 233 12.04 -1.87 -15.22
C ARG A 233 12.10 -3.09 -14.29
N LYS A 234 11.54 -2.93 -13.08
CA LYS A 234 11.40 -3.96 -12.04
C LYS A 234 10.04 -3.78 -11.38
N ASP A 235 9.54 -4.84 -10.76
CA ASP A 235 8.26 -4.84 -10.05
C ASP A 235 7.07 -4.31 -10.89
N ILE A 236 7.14 -4.46 -12.22
CA ILE A 236 6.10 -4.00 -13.16
C ILE A 236 4.75 -4.61 -12.80
N ALA A 237 4.73 -5.91 -12.48
CA ALA A 237 3.50 -6.60 -12.07
C ALA A 237 2.84 -5.95 -10.84
N TRP A 238 3.63 -5.46 -9.89
CA TRP A 238 3.11 -4.79 -8.70
C TRP A 238 2.45 -3.45 -9.03
N PHE A 239 3.04 -2.64 -9.91
CA PHE A 239 2.45 -1.35 -10.27
C PHE A 239 1.29 -1.50 -11.26
N LEU A 240 1.34 -2.51 -12.13
CA LEU A 240 0.22 -2.91 -12.96
C LEU A 240 -1.00 -3.30 -12.12
N ASP A 241 -0.79 -4.07 -11.04
CA ASP A 241 -1.84 -4.41 -10.08
C ASP A 241 -2.48 -3.14 -9.47
N LYS A 242 -1.68 -2.12 -9.12
CA LYS A 242 -2.20 -0.82 -8.68
C LYS A 242 -3.08 -0.14 -9.74
N TYR A 243 -2.64 -0.10 -10.99
CA TYR A 243 -3.43 0.45 -12.09
C TYR A 243 -4.75 -0.31 -12.33
N ILE A 244 -4.73 -1.65 -12.26
CA ILE A 244 -5.94 -2.49 -12.34
C ILE A 244 -6.89 -2.15 -11.19
N HIS A 245 -6.35 -2.06 -9.98
CA HIS A 245 -7.10 -1.76 -8.78
C HIS A 245 -7.80 -0.39 -8.86
N TRP A 246 -7.06 0.64 -9.27
CA TRP A 246 -7.64 1.97 -9.44
C TRP A 246 -8.66 2.02 -10.59
N ALA A 247 -8.40 1.32 -11.70
CA ALA A 247 -9.31 1.27 -12.85
C ALA A 247 -10.61 0.50 -12.61
N THR A 248 -10.60 -0.40 -11.62
CA THR A 248 -11.80 -1.12 -11.16
C THR A 248 -12.54 -0.37 -10.05
N TYR A 249 -12.01 0.77 -9.59
CA TYR A 249 -12.54 1.59 -8.50
C TYR A 249 -12.67 0.83 -7.18
N ILE A 250 -11.95 -0.29 -7.02
CA ILE A 250 -11.94 -1.03 -5.76
C ILE A 250 -11.14 -0.19 -4.73
N PRO A 251 -11.61 -0.04 -3.48
CA PRO A 251 -10.81 0.61 -2.44
C PRO A 251 -9.49 -0.12 -2.19
N GLU A 252 -8.39 0.60 -1.99
CA GLU A 252 -7.09 -0.01 -1.66
C GLU A 252 -7.07 -0.62 -0.26
N ASP A 253 -7.78 -0.01 0.69
CA ASP A 253 -7.80 -0.46 2.08
C ASP A 253 -9.11 -0.13 2.81
N ASP A 254 -9.29 -0.80 3.94
CA ASP A 254 -10.38 -0.54 4.88
C ASP A 254 -10.06 0.69 5.73
N ALA A 255 -10.41 1.85 5.17
CA ALA A 255 -10.15 3.16 5.76
C ALA A 255 -11.39 4.04 5.71
N VAL A 256 -11.42 5.02 6.63
CA VAL A 256 -12.41 6.09 6.65
C VAL A 256 -11.73 7.41 6.29
N VAL A 257 -12.21 8.08 5.24
CA VAL A 257 -11.83 9.47 4.92
C VAL A 257 -12.95 10.40 5.36
N ILE A 258 -12.65 11.37 6.22
CA ILE A 258 -13.58 12.40 6.68
C ILE A 258 -13.17 13.73 6.04
N ALA A 259 -13.94 14.20 5.07
CA ALA A 259 -13.78 15.53 4.48
C ALA A 259 -14.80 16.47 5.12
N TYR A 260 -14.36 17.60 5.66
CA TYR A 260 -15.24 18.56 6.33
C TYR A 260 -14.99 19.99 5.89
N ALA A 261 -16.04 20.82 5.94
CA ALA A 261 -16.00 22.26 5.67
C ALA A 261 -16.46 23.04 6.91
N SER A 262 -15.54 23.75 7.58
CA SER A 262 -15.87 24.53 8.77
C SER A 262 -15.53 26.00 8.62
N VAL A 263 -16.54 26.87 8.80
CA VAL A 263 -16.34 28.33 8.76
C VAL A 263 -15.84 28.87 10.11
N TYR A 264 -16.33 28.30 11.22
CA TYR A 264 -16.08 28.80 12.59
C TYR A 264 -15.68 27.69 13.58
N GLY A 265 -15.16 26.56 13.10
CA GLY A 265 -14.71 25.43 13.94
C GLY A 265 -15.82 24.52 14.50
N GLY A 266 -17.09 24.92 14.46
CA GLY A 266 -18.20 24.07 14.95
C GLY A 266 -18.36 22.75 14.20
N THR A 267 -18.21 22.79 12.87
CA THR A 267 -18.26 21.60 12.00
C THR A 267 -17.00 20.74 12.15
N GLU A 268 -15.83 21.37 12.30
CA GLU A 268 -14.57 20.69 12.61
C GLU A 268 -14.66 19.92 13.93
N ASN A 269 -15.18 20.56 14.98
CA ASN A 269 -15.36 19.88 16.27
C ASN A 269 -16.28 18.66 16.15
N ALA A 270 -17.35 18.74 15.35
CA ALA A 270 -18.21 17.59 15.11
C ALA A 270 -17.50 16.46 14.33
N ALA A 271 -16.66 16.82 13.35
CA ALA A 271 -15.81 15.87 12.64
C ALA A 271 -14.84 15.15 13.61
N ASN A 272 -14.22 15.90 14.52
CA ASN A 272 -13.32 15.36 15.54
C ASN A 272 -14.05 14.41 16.51
N VAL A 273 -15.27 14.76 16.93
CA VAL A 273 -16.09 13.88 17.78
C VAL A 273 -16.43 12.58 17.05
N LEU A 274 -16.86 12.64 15.78
CA LEU A 274 -17.13 11.44 15.00
C LEU A 274 -15.86 10.56 14.85
N ALA A 275 -14.72 11.17 14.53
CA ALA A 275 -13.44 10.46 14.40
C ALA A 275 -13.04 9.76 15.71
N ALA A 276 -13.23 10.43 16.86
CA ALA A 276 -12.99 9.83 18.17
C ALA A 276 -13.92 8.62 18.42
N LYS A 277 -15.21 8.72 18.10
CA LYS A 277 -16.15 7.60 18.25
C LYS A 277 -15.82 6.41 17.35
N LEU A 278 -15.42 6.65 16.11
CA LEU A 278 -14.91 5.61 15.22
C LEU A 278 -13.66 4.92 15.81
N SER A 279 -12.77 5.70 16.41
CA SER A 279 -11.60 5.17 17.11
C SER A 279 -11.99 4.33 18.33
N ASP A 280 -12.95 4.77 19.14
CA ASP A 280 -13.45 4.01 20.30
C ASP A 280 -14.05 2.66 19.86
N LEU A 281 -14.69 2.60 18.69
CA LEU A 281 -15.24 1.38 18.09
C LEU A 281 -14.19 0.42 17.51
N GLY A 282 -12.94 0.86 17.33
CA GLY A 282 -11.87 0.02 16.80
C GLY A 282 -11.39 0.39 15.39
N VAL A 283 -11.94 1.42 14.75
CA VAL A 283 -11.44 1.90 13.46
C VAL A 283 -10.09 2.59 13.68
N ARG A 284 -9.05 2.15 12.99
CA ARG A 284 -7.68 2.67 13.18
C ARG A 284 -7.14 3.47 12.00
N ASN A 285 -7.66 3.22 10.79
CA ASN A 285 -7.24 3.92 9.58
C ASN A 285 -8.28 5.02 9.25
N VAL A 286 -8.17 6.16 9.94
CA VAL A 286 -9.04 7.33 9.73
C VAL A 286 -8.18 8.50 9.27
N GLN A 287 -8.54 9.13 8.15
CA GLN A 287 -7.90 10.35 7.66
C GLN A 287 -8.89 11.49 7.55
N MET A 288 -8.48 12.69 7.96
CA MET A 288 -9.34 13.85 8.02
C MET A 288 -8.78 15.00 7.19
N TYR A 289 -9.65 15.65 6.42
CA TYR A 289 -9.28 16.77 5.54
C TYR A 289 -10.26 17.93 5.71
N ASP A 290 -9.75 19.11 6.02
CA ASP A 290 -10.50 20.35 5.83
C ASP A 290 -10.41 20.76 4.36
N VAL A 291 -11.56 20.75 3.69
CA VAL A 291 -11.67 21.09 2.27
C VAL A 291 -11.34 22.56 1.99
N SER A 292 -11.31 23.41 3.01
CA SER A 292 -11.02 24.85 2.90
C SER A 292 -9.53 25.13 2.71
N VAL A 293 -8.65 24.20 3.12
CA VAL A 293 -7.19 24.35 3.05
C VAL A 293 -6.49 23.22 2.30
N THR A 294 -7.20 22.12 2.03
CA THR A 294 -6.67 20.99 1.25
C THR A 294 -7.26 21.01 -0.15
N HIS A 295 -6.40 21.06 -1.17
CA HIS A 295 -6.86 21.07 -2.55
C HIS A 295 -7.63 19.76 -2.89
N PRO A 296 -8.77 19.84 -3.61
CA PRO A 296 -9.61 18.67 -3.92
C PRO A 296 -8.87 17.49 -4.55
N SER A 297 -7.84 17.75 -5.35
CA SER A 297 -7.07 16.67 -5.99
C SER A 297 -6.38 15.72 -5.03
N TYR A 298 -5.98 16.17 -3.83
CA TYR A 298 -5.46 15.28 -2.79
C TYR A 298 -6.59 14.45 -2.16
N ILE A 299 -7.72 15.09 -1.87
CA ILE A 299 -8.84 14.41 -1.21
C ILE A 299 -9.50 13.39 -2.14
N LEU A 300 -9.66 13.71 -3.43
CA LEU A 300 -10.12 12.78 -4.45
C LEU A 300 -9.23 11.53 -4.52
N SER A 301 -7.91 11.71 -4.49
CA SER A 301 -6.96 10.60 -4.45
C SER A 301 -7.19 9.70 -3.23
N GLU A 302 -7.44 10.29 -2.07
CA GLU A 302 -7.73 9.57 -0.84
C GLU A 302 -9.11 8.90 -0.86
N CYS A 303 -10.10 9.50 -1.53
CA CYS A 303 -11.40 8.87 -1.77
C CYS A 303 -11.27 7.63 -2.68
N PHE A 304 -10.33 7.63 -3.63
CA PHE A 304 -10.01 6.42 -4.40
C PHE A 304 -9.29 5.35 -3.56
N ARG A 305 -8.56 5.73 -2.50
CA ARG A 305 -7.91 4.76 -1.60
C ARG A 305 -8.90 4.10 -0.63
N ALA A 306 -9.67 4.90 0.11
CA ALA A 306 -10.44 4.45 1.25
C ALA A 306 -11.79 3.81 0.87
N SER A 307 -12.25 2.81 1.64
CA SER A 307 -13.55 2.15 1.43
C SER A 307 -14.76 2.96 1.93
N HIS A 308 -14.56 3.80 2.96
CA HIS A 308 -15.63 4.58 3.60
C HIS A 308 -15.32 6.07 3.55
N LEU A 309 -16.31 6.87 3.16
CA LEU A 309 -16.18 8.32 3.00
C LEU A 309 -17.22 9.03 3.87
N VAL A 310 -16.81 10.07 4.58
CA VAL A 310 -17.70 10.92 5.39
C VAL A 310 -17.55 12.34 4.91
N PHE A 311 -18.67 12.98 4.57
CA PHE A 311 -18.69 14.40 4.18
C PHE A 311 -19.50 15.21 5.19
N ILE A 312 -18.88 16.25 5.74
CA ILE A 312 -19.46 17.10 6.77
C ILE A 312 -19.42 18.55 6.30
N SER A 313 -20.55 19.08 5.84
CA SER A 313 -20.57 20.39 5.19
C SER A 313 -21.39 21.41 5.95
N THR A 314 -20.88 22.64 6.03
CA THR A 314 -21.69 23.79 6.47
C THR A 314 -22.59 24.23 5.33
N THR A 315 -23.88 24.47 5.60
CA THR A 315 -24.76 25.13 4.64
C THR A 315 -24.35 26.58 4.46
N TYR A 316 -24.07 26.96 3.22
CA TYR A 316 -23.58 28.28 2.85
C TYR A 316 -24.44 28.83 1.71
N ASN A 317 -25.08 30.00 1.91
CA ASN A 317 -26.01 30.60 0.94
C ASN A 317 -27.11 29.62 0.45
N ALA A 318 -27.68 28.83 1.36
CA ALA A 318 -28.64 27.73 1.08
C ALA A 318 -28.08 26.57 0.21
N GLY A 319 -26.79 26.60 -0.13
CA GLY A 319 -26.05 25.58 -0.83
C GLY A 319 -25.05 24.83 0.06
N MET A 320 -24.20 24.02 -0.58
CA MET A 320 -23.00 23.44 0.03
C MET A 320 -21.93 24.53 0.21
N PHE A 321 -21.02 24.36 1.17
CA PHE A 321 -19.84 25.22 1.23
C PHE A 321 -19.01 25.08 -0.06
N VAL A 322 -18.50 26.19 -0.61
CA VAL A 322 -17.94 26.26 -1.97
C VAL A 322 -16.83 25.24 -2.25
N THR A 323 -15.92 25.00 -1.31
CA THR A 323 -14.84 24.03 -1.51
C THR A 323 -15.31 22.58 -1.34
N MET A 324 -16.36 22.36 -0.55
CA MET A 324 -17.01 21.05 -0.48
C MET A 324 -17.77 20.76 -1.77
N GLU A 325 -18.49 21.74 -2.31
CA GLU A 325 -19.17 21.63 -3.60
C GLU A 325 -18.19 21.25 -4.71
N ASN A 326 -17.02 21.88 -4.75
CA ASN A 326 -15.97 21.55 -5.70
C ASN A 326 -15.51 20.08 -5.56
N LEU A 327 -15.20 19.63 -4.33
CA LEU A 327 -14.80 18.25 -4.08
C LEU A 327 -15.89 17.24 -4.47
N VAL A 328 -17.15 17.49 -4.11
CA VAL A 328 -18.29 16.62 -4.43
C VAL A 328 -18.43 16.48 -5.94
N HIS A 329 -18.36 17.58 -6.68
CA HIS A 329 -18.41 17.56 -8.14
C HIS A 329 -17.20 16.83 -8.75
N ASP A 330 -15.98 17.04 -8.24
CA ASP A 330 -14.80 16.32 -8.70
C ASP A 330 -14.97 14.80 -8.52
N ILE A 331 -15.44 14.34 -7.36
CA ILE A 331 -15.70 12.91 -7.11
C ILE A 331 -16.72 12.34 -8.09
N VAL A 332 -17.82 13.07 -8.34
CA VAL A 332 -18.88 12.64 -9.27
C VAL A 332 -18.38 12.63 -10.72
N HIS A 333 -17.65 13.66 -11.15
CA HIS A 333 -17.11 13.77 -12.50
C HIS A 333 -16.04 12.73 -12.81
N HIS A 334 -15.29 12.28 -11.80
CA HIS A 334 -14.34 11.17 -11.88
C HIS A 334 -14.98 9.79 -11.70
N ASN A 335 -16.31 9.73 -11.59
CA ASN A 335 -17.08 8.48 -11.61
C ASN A 335 -16.58 7.47 -10.56
N LEU A 336 -16.29 7.94 -9.34
CA LEU A 336 -15.91 7.07 -8.22
C LEU A 336 -17.01 6.02 -7.95
N GLN A 337 -16.62 4.81 -7.57
CA GLN A 337 -17.56 3.70 -7.34
C GLN A 337 -17.15 2.89 -6.12
N ASN A 338 -18.01 1.98 -5.68
CA ASN A 338 -17.69 0.99 -4.64
C ASN A 338 -17.29 1.63 -3.31
N ARG A 339 -18.06 2.62 -2.85
CA ARG A 339 -17.85 3.31 -1.57
C ARG A 339 -19.08 3.26 -0.70
N THR A 340 -18.86 3.22 0.61
CA THR A 340 -19.88 3.55 1.59
C THR A 340 -19.72 5.02 1.99
N ILE A 341 -20.80 5.80 1.96
CA ILE A 341 -20.79 7.25 2.17
C ILE A 341 -21.71 7.62 3.34
N ALA A 342 -21.19 8.38 4.30
CA ALA A 342 -21.96 8.98 5.39
C ALA A 342 -21.98 10.51 5.28
N LEU A 343 -23.09 11.14 5.66
CA LEU A 343 -23.30 12.58 5.45
C LEU A 343 -23.73 13.28 6.74
N MET A 344 -23.06 14.39 7.06
CA MET A 344 -23.44 15.29 8.13
C MET A 344 -23.53 16.72 7.60
N GLU A 345 -24.34 17.55 8.25
CA GLU A 345 -24.47 18.96 7.89
C GLU A 345 -24.48 19.87 9.11
N ASN A 346 -24.11 21.14 8.90
CA ASN A 346 -24.22 22.19 9.90
C ASN A 346 -24.89 23.44 9.30
N GLY A 347 -25.91 23.99 9.94
CA GLY A 347 -26.54 25.25 9.53
C GLY A 347 -27.32 25.92 10.65
N SER A 348 -27.37 27.26 10.68
CA SER A 348 -27.99 27.98 11.81
C SER A 348 -29.51 28.08 11.73
N TRP A 349 -30.08 28.22 10.55
CA TRP A 349 -31.52 28.49 10.36
C TRP A 349 -32.20 27.56 9.34
N ALA A 350 -31.52 27.16 8.27
CA ALA A 350 -32.00 26.12 7.34
C ALA A 350 -30.83 25.27 6.81
N PRO A 351 -30.45 24.19 7.52
CA PRO A 351 -29.51 23.20 7.00
C PRO A 351 -30.07 22.52 5.73
N THR A 352 -29.25 22.45 4.68
CA THR A 352 -29.61 21.80 3.39
C THR A 352 -28.46 20.94 2.82
N ALA A 353 -27.25 21.09 3.36
CA ALA A 353 -26.03 20.63 2.70
C ALA A 353 -25.96 19.11 2.57
N ALA A 354 -26.46 18.35 3.55
CA ALA A 354 -26.48 16.89 3.47
C ALA A 354 -27.42 16.41 2.34
N GLY A 355 -28.57 17.06 2.17
CA GLY A 355 -29.50 16.75 1.08
C GLY A 355 -28.89 17.02 -0.29
N LEU A 356 -28.17 18.14 -0.44
CA LEU A 356 -27.47 18.49 -1.69
C LEU A 356 -26.33 17.51 -2.00
N MET A 357 -25.50 17.18 -1.01
CA MET A 357 -24.44 16.17 -1.17
C MET A 357 -25.03 14.81 -1.54
N ARG A 358 -26.14 14.39 -0.90
CA ARG A 358 -26.83 13.13 -1.21
C ARG A 358 -27.31 13.10 -2.67
N ALA A 359 -27.90 14.19 -3.17
CA ALA A 359 -28.38 14.27 -4.55
C ALA A 359 -27.25 14.11 -5.58
N GLU A 360 -26.05 14.61 -5.27
CA GLU A 360 -24.86 14.43 -6.11
C GLU A 360 -24.31 13.00 -6.03
N PHE A 361 -24.10 12.48 -4.82
CA PHE A 361 -23.52 11.15 -4.63
C PHE A 361 -24.42 10.00 -5.09
N GLN A 362 -25.74 10.20 -5.16
CA GLN A 362 -26.68 9.22 -5.74
C GLN A 362 -26.45 8.98 -7.24
N LYS A 363 -25.69 9.85 -7.92
CA LYS A 363 -25.29 9.66 -9.33
C LYS A 363 -24.15 8.65 -9.48
N LEU A 364 -23.42 8.35 -8.40
CA LEU A 364 -22.32 7.39 -8.41
C LEU A 364 -22.83 5.95 -8.53
N LYS A 365 -22.07 5.12 -9.23
CA LYS A 365 -22.40 3.69 -9.39
C LYS A 365 -21.84 2.89 -8.23
N ASN A 366 -22.58 1.88 -7.79
CA ASN A 366 -22.15 0.94 -6.75
C ASN A 366 -21.68 1.62 -5.46
N CYS A 367 -22.21 2.80 -5.13
CA CYS A 367 -21.99 3.45 -3.85
C CYS A 367 -23.21 3.28 -2.96
N THR A 368 -22.98 3.04 -1.67
CA THR A 368 -24.02 2.96 -0.65
C THR A 368 -23.96 4.23 0.18
N ILE A 369 -25.04 5.01 0.21
CA ILE A 369 -25.14 6.16 1.12
C ILE A 369 -25.91 5.70 2.35
N LEU A 370 -25.30 5.82 3.53
CA LEU A 370 -25.93 5.48 4.80
C LEU A 370 -27.15 6.38 5.06
N ASP A 371 -28.17 5.84 5.71
CA ASP A 371 -29.42 6.55 5.98
C ASP A 371 -29.28 7.52 7.16
N GLU A 372 -28.38 7.20 8.09
CA GLU A 372 -28.01 8.04 9.23
C GLU A 372 -27.52 9.41 8.74
N THR A 373 -28.16 10.47 9.23
CA THR A 373 -27.78 11.86 8.93
C THR A 373 -27.77 12.64 10.25
N VAL A 374 -26.69 13.38 10.49
CA VAL A 374 -26.58 14.27 11.67
C VAL A 374 -26.69 15.71 11.20
N THR A 375 -27.71 16.42 11.69
CA THR A 375 -27.91 17.85 11.41
C THR A 375 -27.53 18.69 12.63
N ILE A 376 -26.49 19.50 12.50
CA ILE A 376 -25.99 20.38 13.56
C ILE A 376 -26.56 21.78 13.36
N LYS A 377 -27.00 22.42 14.46
CA LYS A 377 -27.44 23.82 14.44
C LYS A 377 -26.40 24.74 15.08
N SER A 378 -25.49 25.26 14.24
CA SER A 378 -24.35 26.11 14.60
C SER A 378 -23.25 25.40 15.39
N THR A 379 -23.58 24.73 16.50
CA THR A 379 -22.63 24.01 17.35
C THR A 379 -23.24 22.69 17.81
N LEU A 380 -22.44 21.62 17.76
CA LEU A 380 -22.84 20.30 18.25
C LEU A 380 -23.23 20.38 19.74
N LYS A 381 -24.38 19.84 20.10
CA LYS A 381 -24.88 19.78 21.48
C LYS A 381 -24.82 18.36 22.03
N GLU A 382 -24.77 18.25 23.35
CA GLU A 382 -24.77 16.96 24.06
C GLU A 382 -25.94 16.06 23.66
N SER A 383 -27.13 16.66 23.47
CA SER A 383 -28.33 15.96 23.02
C SER A 383 -28.21 15.31 21.63
N GLN A 384 -27.19 15.67 20.85
CA GLN A 384 -26.95 15.17 19.49
C GLN A 384 -25.82 14.13 19.45
N LEU A 385 -25.18 13.84 20.60
CA LEU A 385 -24.10 12.86 20.66
C LEU A 385 -24.60 11.44 20.33
N ALA A 386 -25.84 11.11 20.71
CA ALA A 386 -26.46 9.83 20.35
C ALA A 386 -26.59 9.66 18.82
N ASP A 387 -26.87 10.74 18.09
CA ASP A 387 -26.95 10.70 16.62
C ASP A 387 -25.56 10.47 16.00
N VAL A 388 -24.53 11.11 16.56
CA VAL A 388 -23.12 10.90 16.14
C VAL A 388 -22.64 9.49 16.47
N GLU A 389 -23.03 8.94 17.62
CA GLU A 389 -22.74 7.55 18.00
C GLU A 389 -23.44 6.55 17.08
N THR A 390 -24.70 6.80 16.74
CA THR A 390 -25.45 5.98 15.78
C THR A 390 -24.77 5.99 14.41
N MET A 391 -24.34 7.16 13.93
CA MET A 391 -23.59 7.27 12.67
C MET A 391 -22.23 6.55 12.74
N ALA A 392 -21.47 6.71 13.82
CA ALA A 392 -20.19 6.02 14.00
C ALA A 392 -20.37 4.50 13.98
N GLN A 393 -21.41 4.00 14.65
CA GLN A 393 -21.77 2.59 14.67
C GLN A 393 -22.17 2.08 13.29
N ALA A 394 -22.99 2.82 12.54
CA ALA A 394 -23.38 2.47 11.18
C ALA A 394 -22.19 2.39 10.22
N ILE A 395 -21.27 3.36 10.30
CA ILE A 395 -20.00 3.33 9.55
C ILE A 395 -19.23 2.06 9.94
N PHE A 396 -18.98 1.84 11.23
CA PHE A 396 -18.22 0.69 11.72
C PHE A 396 -18.85 -0.66 11.32
N ASP A 397 -20.17 -0.80 11.40
CA ASP A 397 -20.86 -2.04 11.06
C ASP A 397 -20.85 -2.35 9.57
N SER A 398 -20.79 -1.32 8.72
CA SER A 398 -20.65 -1.46 7.27
C SER A 398 -19.22 -1.76 6.81
N MET A 399 -18.22 -1.55 7.67
CA MET A 399 -16.84 -1.91 7.36
C MET A 399 -16.64 -3.43 7.31
N PRO A 400 -15.74 -3.94 6.45
CA PRO A 400 -15.38 -5.35 6.45
C PRO A 400 -14.89 -5.77 7.83
N LYS A 401 -15.60 -6.73 8.43
CA LYS A 401 -15.20 -7.34 9.70
C LYS A 401 -14.11 -8.37 9.42
N PRO A 402 -13.08 -8.52 10.29
CA PRO A 402 -12.05 -9.53 10.11
C PRO A 402 -12.71 -10.89 9.89
N VAL A 403 -12.63 -11.40 8.66
CA VAL A 403 -13.07 -12.77 8.38
C VAL A 403 -12.09 -13.67 9.11
N PRO A 404 -12.53 -14.56 10.02
CA PRO A 404 -11.66 -15.57 10.59
C PRO A 404 -10.96 -16.28 9.43
N ALA A 405 -9.64 -16.49 9.51
CA ALA A 405 -8.90 -17.15 8.46
C ALA A 405 -9.48 -18.56 8.22
N GLU A 406 -10.36 -18.69 7.22
CA GLU A 406 -10.82 -19.98 6.74
C GLU A 406 -9.71 -20.54 5.86
N HIS A 407 -9.07 -21.60 6.37
CA HIS A 407 -8.23 -22.47 5.54
C HIS A 407 -9.14 -23.12 4.46
N LYS A 408 -9.21 -22.51 3.27
CA LYS A 408 -9.69 -23.21 2.08
C LYS A 408 -8.69 -24.31 1.76
N ALA A 409 -9.14 -25.55 1.90
CA ALA A 409 -8.30 -26.74 1.79
C ALA A 409 -7.94 -27.04 0.34
N ASP A 410 -6.98 -26.30 -0.22
CA ASP A 410 -6.36 -26.66 -1.49
C ASP A 410 -5.17 -27.60 -1.20
N ALA A 411 -5.49 -28.91 -1.17
CA ALA A 411 -4.70 -30.08 -0.77
C ALA A 411 -4.69 -30.42 0.74
N PRO A 412 -4.73 -31.71 1.14
CA PRO A 412 -4.65 -32.11 2.54
C PRO A 412 -3.27 -31.76 3.11
N VAL A 413 -3.23 -30.76 3.98
CA VAL A 413 -2.05 -30.43 4.77
C VAL A 413 -1.88 -31.50 5.86
N GLU A 414 -0.88 -32.37 5.70
CA GLU A 414 -0.52 -33.33 6.77
C GLU A 414 0.02 -32.55 7.97
N LYS A 415 -0.80 -32.41 9.02
CA LYS A 415 -0.46 -31.62 10.22
C LYS A 415 0.88 -32.02 10.84
N ASN A 416 1.24 -33.31 10.74
CA ASN A 416 2.49 -33.81 11.29
C ASN A 416 3.74 -33.35 10.52
N ALA A 417 3.61 -32.91 9.27
CA ALA A 417 4.74 -32.36 8.51
C ALA A 417 5.34 -31.12 9.19
N PHE A 418 4.53 -30.36 9.94
CA PHE A 418 5.01 -29.20 10.70
C PHE A 418 5.95 -29.57 11.85
N PHE A 419 5.88 -30.80 12.37
CA PHE A 419 6.82 -31.31 13.39
C PHE A 419 8.20 -31.62 12.83
N SER A 420 8.35 -31.71 11.49
CA SER A 420 9.64 -31.95 10.83
C SER A 420 10.48 -30.68 10.68
N PHE A 421 9.91 -29.50 10.89
CA PHE A 421 10.68 -28.27 10.92
C PHE A 421 11.57 -28.22 12.17
N SER A 422 12.85 -27.93 11.98
CA SER A 422 13.80 -27.76 13.08
C SER A 422 13.72 -26.34 13.63
N TYR A 423 13.02 -26.18 14.76
CA TYR A 423 12.95 -24.91 15.50
C TYR A 423 13.80 -24.95 16.77
N GLY A 424 14.35 -23.81 17.16
CA GLY A 424 14.82 -23.59 18.53
C GLY A 424 13.66 -23.24 19.45
N LEU A 425 13.87 -23.34 20.76
CA LEU A 425 12.98 -22.78 21.78
C LEU A 425 13.65 -21.62 22.50
N PHE A 426 12.88 -20.56 22.72
CA PHE A 426 13.41 -19.30 23.21
C PHE A 426 12.50 -18.73 24.28
N VAL A 427 13.09 -18.03 25.26
CA VAL A 427 12.34 -17.08 26.09
C VAL A 427 12.49 -15.70 25.47
N LEU A 428 11.37 -15.17 25.00
CA LEU A 428 11.25 -13.81 24.49
C LEU A 428 10.80 -12.90 25.62
N THR A 429 11.59 -11.87 25.92
CA THR A 429 11.31 -10.90 26.98
C THR A 429 11.17 -9.50 26.43
N ALA A 430 10.29 -8.71 27.06
CA ALA A 430 10.04 -7.33 26.72
C ALA A 430 9.77 -6.50 27.99
N ARG A 431 9.89 -5.18 27.88
CA ARG A 431 9.66 -4.25 28.97
C ARG A 431 8.84 -3.05 28.50
N ASP A 432 7.84 -2.66 29.27
CA ASP A 432 7.05 -1.45 29.06
C ASP A 432 7.00 -0.64 30.36
N GLY A 433 7.70 0.50 30.37
CA GLY A 433 7.90 1.33 31.56
C GLY A 433 8.59 0.55 32.69
N LYS A 434 7.84 0.26 33.77
CA LYS A 434 8.33 -0.49 34.94
C LYS A 434 7.99 -1.98 34.89
N LYS A 435 7.16 -2.44 33.96
CA LYS A 435 6.70 -3.84 33.89
C LYS A 435 7.59 -4.63 32.93
N ASP A 436 8.12 -5.74 33.40
CA ASP A 436 8.84 -6.74 32.60
C ASP A 436 7.93 -7.95 32.36
N ASN A 437 8.06 -8.60 31.21
CA ASN A 437 7.33 -9.83 30.91
C ASN A 437 8.09 -10.70 29.92
N GLY A 438 7.69 -11.98 29.82
CA GLY A 438 8.25 -12.91 28.87
C GLY A 438 7.29 -14.02 28.46
N CYS A 439 7.55 -14.61 27.29
CA CYS A 439 6.84 -15.78 26.79
C CYS A 439 7.79 -16.76 26.09
N ILE A 440 7.35 -18.02 25.93
CA ILE A 440 8.04 -18.99 25.10
C ILE A 440 7.65 -18.77 23.64
N ILE A 441 8.64 -18.76 22.75
CA ILE A 441 8.43 -18.80 21.30
C ILE A 441 9.33 -19.87 20.67
N ASN A 442 8.95 -20.37 19.50
CA ASN A 442 9.76 -21.24 18.63
C ASN A 442 10.01 -20.64 17.23
N THR A 443 9.42 -19.48 16.97
CA THR A 443 9.36 -18.80 15.68
C THR A 443 10.38 -17.67 15.62
N ALA A 444 11.66 -18.01 15.70
CA ALA A 444 12.76 -17.06 15.55
C ALA A 444 13.81 -17.57 14.56
N ALA A 445 14.33 -16.67 13.71
CA ALA A 445 15.36 -17.01 12.72
C ALA A 445 16.29 -15.83 12.45
N GLN A 446 17.54 -16.12 12.07
CA GLN A 446 18.42 -15.12 11.47
C GLN A 446 18.03 -14.92 10.01
N LEU A 447 17.86 -13.66 9.61
CA LEU A 447 17.50 -13.28 8.24
C LEU A 447 18.72 -12.91 7.40
N THR A 448 19.60 -12.08 7.96
CA THR A 448 20.82 -11.61 7.26
C THR A 448 21.96 -11.46 8.26
N ASP A 449 23.19 -11.59 7.79
CA ASP A 449 24.38 -11.36 8.61
C ASP A 449 24.93 -9.93 8.50
N THR A 450 24.63 -9.22 7.40
CA THR A 450 25.02 -7.81 7.19
C THR A 450 23.87 -7.04 6.51
N PRO A 451 23.14 -6.15 7.23
CA PRO A 451 23.20 -5.95 8.69
C PRO A 451 22.77 -7.22 9.44
N LYS A 452 23.23 -7.41 10.69
CA LYS A 452 22.77 -8.53 11.51
C LYS A 452 21.30 -8.34 11.85
N ARG A 453 20.44 -9.21 11.31
CA ARG A 453 18.99 -9.08 11.42
C ARG A 453 18.34 -10.40 11.72
N ILE A 454 17.35 -10.38 12.59
CA ILE A 454 16.55 -11.53 12.97
C ILE A 454 15.07 -11.25 12.74
N SER A 455 14.27 -12.31 12.65
CA SER A 455 12.83 -12.25 12.75
C SER A 455 12.32 -13.01 13.97
N ILE A 456 11.23 -12.52 14.56
CA ILE A 456 10.42 -13.24 15.53
C ILE A 456 8.94 -13.13 15.14
N ALA A 457 8.19 -14.23 15.14
CA ALA A 457 6.73 -14.19 14.99
C ALA A 457 6.08 -14.42 16.34
N VAL A 458 5.30 -13.45 16.83
CA VAL A 458 4.73 -13.50 18.19
C VAL A 458 3.22 -13.54 18.10
N ASN A 459 2.60 -14.50 18.79
CA ASN A 459 1.15 -14.61 18.88
C ASN A 459 0.56 -13.37 19.55
N LYS A 460 -0.46 -12.76 18.94
CA LYS A 460 -1.11 -11.53 19.44
C LYS A 460 -1.78 -11.71 20.81
N ALA A 461 -2.11 -12.94 21.20
CA ALA A 461 -2.64 -13.24 22.53
C ALA A 461 -1.60 -13.09 23.65
N ASN A 462 -0.31 -13.25 23.35
CA ASN A 462 0.75 -13.13 24.35
C ASN A 462 0.94 -11.67 24.76
N PHE A 463 0.91 -11.35 26.05
CA PHE A 463 1.14 -9.98 26.51
C PHE A 463 2.48 -9.38 26.07
N THR A 464 3.51 -10.22 25.91
CA THR A 464 4.81 -9.83 25.38
C THR A 464 4.72 -9.23 23.97
N HIS A 465 3.78 -9.68 23.14
CA HIS A 465 3.55 -9.13 21.79
C HIS A 465 3.28 -7.63 21.85
N ASP A 466 2.29 -7.21 22.66
CA ASP A 466 1.87 -5.81 22.73
C ASP A 466 2.99 -4.92 23.27
N MET A 467 3.79 -5.44 24.20
CA MET A 467 4.94 -4.74 24.75
C MET A 467 6.01 -4.50 23.69
N ILE A 468 6.31 -5.50 22.85
CA ILE A 468 7.28 -5.36 21.76
C ILE A 468 6.78 -4.38 20.71
N ARG A 469 5.52 -4.51 20.30
CA ARG A 469 4.88 -3.59 19.35
C ARG A 469 4.93 -2.14 19.83
N LYS A 470 4.72 -1.91 21.13
CA LYS A 470 4.74 -0.58 21.73
C LYS A 470 6.15 -0.01 21.87
N THR A 471 7.12 -0.82 22.29
CA THR A 471 8.45 -0.35 22.68
C THR A 471 9.52 -0.51 21.60
N GLY A 472 9.26 -1.35 20.60
CA GLY A 472 10.18 -1.67 19.52
C GLY A 472 11.44 -2.41 19.96
N VAL A 473 11.52 -2.91 21.21
CA VAL A 473 12.71 -3.58 21.73
C VAL A 473 12.36 -4.88 22.46
N PHE A 474 13.24 -5.87 22.34
CA PHE A 474 13.12 -7.16 23.03
C PHE A 474 14.47 -7.80 23.25
N ASN A 475 14.50 -8.83 24.11
CA ASN A 475 15.58 -9.81 24.14
C ASN A 475 15.05 -11.20 23.86
N LEU A 476 15.85 -11.99 23.16
CA LEU A 476 15.61 -13.40 22.87
C LEU A 476 16.70 -14.22 23.54
N SER A 477 16.33 -15.02 24.53
CA SER A 477 17.25 -15.93 25.22
C SER A 477 17.09 -17.34 24.64
N MET A 478 18.16 -17.89 24.04
CA MET A 478 18.17 -19.22 23.45
C MET A 478 18.26 -20.27 24.55
N LEU A 479 17.18 -21.04 24.75
CA LEU A 479 17.16 -22.07 25.78
C LEU A 479 18.16 -23.17 25.45
N SER A 480 18.85 -23.69 26.45
CA SER A 480 19.75 -24.84 26.32
C SER A 480 19.06 -26.14 26.77
N THR A 481 19.61 -27.29 26.38
CA THR A 481 19.02 -28.62 26.62
C THR A 481 18.90 -29.01 28.09
N ASP A 482 19.56 -28.29 29.00
CA ASP A 482 19.44 -28.41 30.46
C ASP A 482 18.27 -27.60 31.05
N ALA A 483 17.52 -26.84 30.22
CA ALA A 483 16.37 -26.08 30.69
C ALA A 483 15.27 -26.99 31.27
N PRO A 484 14.90 -26.83 32.54
CA PRO A 484 13.92 -27.70 33.19
C PRO A 484 12.50 -27.40 32.69
N PHE A 485 11.61 -28.40 32.73
CA PHE A 485 10.21 -28.23 32.32
C PHE A 485 9.50 -27.07 33.04
N GLY A 486 9.83 -26.83 34.32
CA GLY A 486 9.27 -25.73 35.11
C GLY A 486 9.50 -24.35 34.49
N LEU A 487 10.57 -24.15 33.72
CA LEU A 487 10.82 -22.91 32.98
C LEU A 487 9.75 -22.68 31.91
N PHE A 488 9.39 -23.72 31.17
CA PHE A 488 8.34 -23.67 30.14
C PHE A 488 6.97 -23.45 30.75
N GLN A 489 6.69 -24.04 31.92
CA GLN A 489 5.45 -23.78 32.65
C GLN A 489 5.36 -22.31 33.06
N HIS A 490 6.44 -21.76 33.61
CA HIS A 490 6.49 -20.38 34.10
C HIS A 490 6.31 -19.34 32.98
N TYR A 491 7.09 -19.46 31.89
CA TYR A 491 7.04 -18.48 30.81
C TYR A 491 6.00 -18.80 29.73
N GLY A 492 5.63 -20.06 29.54
CA GLY A 492 4.77 -20.51 28.45
C GLY A 492 3.31 -20.74 28.82
N PHE A 493 2.99 -21.16 30.05
CA PHE A 493 1.62 -21.60 30.42
C PHE A 493 0.85 -20.57 31.26
N GLN A 494 1.41 -19.37 31.41
CA GLN A 494 0.81 -18.27 32.17
C GLN A 494 0.76 -17.02 31.29
N SER A 495 -0.27 -16.19 31.48
CA SER A 495 -0.39 -14.89 30.82
C SER A 495 0.26 -13.82 31.68
N GLY A 496 1.10 -12.97 31.06
CA GLY A 496 1.69 -11.81 31.74
C GLY A 496 0.69 -10.68 32.05
N ARG A 497 -0.56 -10.82 31.59
CA ARG A 497 -1.65 -9.89 31.96
C ARG A 497 -2.07 -10.13 33.41
N ASP A 498 -2.09 -11.39 33.81
CA ASP A 498 -2.66 -11.84 35.09
C ASP A 498 -1.59 -12.18 36.13
N VAL A 499 -0.37 -12.51 35.68
CA VAL A 499 0.74 -12.91 36.54
C VAL A 499 1.97 -12.05 36.27
N ASP A 500 2.61 -11.56 37.33
CA ASP A 500 3.95 -10.98 37.25
C ASP A 500 5.00 -12.11 37.24
N LYS A 501 5.43 -12.48 36.03
CA LYS A 501 6.41 -13.57 35.83
C LYS A 501 7.81 -13.23 36.33
N PHE A 502 8.09 -12.00 36.73
CA PHE A 502 9.42 -11.58 37.19
C PHE A 502 9.47 -11.19 38.67
N ALA A 503 8.35 -11.23 39.39
CA ALA A 503 8.27 -10.85 40.81
C ALA A 503 9.25 -11.64 41.70
N ASP A 504 9.37 -12.95 41.50
CA ASP A 504 10.17 -13.86 42.34
C ASP A 504 11.43 -14.41 41.66
N VAL A 505 11.75 -13.94 40.44
CA VAL A 505 12.85 -14.49 39.64
C VAL A 505 14.18 -13.84 40.07
N LYS A 506 15.07 -14.64 40.65
CA LYS A 506 16.42 -14.22 41.03
C LYS A 506 17.43 -14.50 39.91
N GLY A 507 18.49 -13.70 39.84
CA GLY A 507 19.60 -13.92 38.90
C GLY A 507 19.35 -13.45 37.47
N MET A 508 18.38 -12.55 37.23
CA MET A 508 18.20 -11.90 35.93
C MET A 508 19.21 -10.78 35.71
N ALA A 509 19.66 -10.63 34.46
CA ALA A 509 20.51 -9.52 34.03
C ALA A 509 19.80 -8.71 32.95
N ARG A 510 20.01 -7.39 32.93
CA ARG A 510 19.51 -6.52 31.87
C ARG A 510 20.57 -6.38 30.77
N ALA A 511 20.12 -6.42 29.53
CA ALA A 511 20.94 -6.04 28.39
C ALA A 511 21.03 -4.51 28.28
N THR A 512 21.81 -4.01 27.32
CA THR A 512 22.02 -2.57 27.09
C THR A 512 20.71 -1.84 26.77
N ASN A 513 19.74 -2.53 26.16
CA ASN A 513 18.40 -2.00 25.88
C ASN A 513 17.48 -1.91 27.12
N GLY A 514 17.96 -2.30 28.30
CA GLY A 514 17.20 -2.23 29.55
C GLY A 514 16.16 -3.34 29.74
N VAL A 515 16.05 -4.31 28.82
CA VAL A 515 15.19 -5.49 28.92
C VAL A 515 15.95 -6.62 29.59
N TYR A 516 15.27 -7.46 30.37
CA TYR A 516 15.89 -8.66 30.94
C TYR A 516 16.29 -9.66 29.85
N TYR A 517 17.32 -10.46 30.12
CA TYR A 517 17.56 -11.74 29.45
C TYR A 517 17.80 -12.78 30.54
N LEU A 518 17.63 -14.06 30.20
CA LEU A 518 17.85 -15.16 31.13
C LEU A 518 19.32 -15.61 31.00
N PRO A 519 20.15 -15.51 32.05
CA PRO A 519 21.54 -15.98 32.01
C PRO A 519 21.71 -17.44 32.46
N TYR A 520 20.62 -18.14 32.78
CA TYR A 520 20.60 -19.55 33.17
C TYR A 520 19.69 -20.34 32.23
N SER A 521 19.97 -21.64 32.10
CA SER A 521 19.23 -22.54 31.19
C SER A 521 19.13 -22.00 29.76
N THR A 522 20.12 -21.19 29.38
CA THR A 522 20.26 -20.55 28.08
C THR A 522 21.74 -20.60 27.68
N ASN A 523 22.00 -20.73 26.39
CA ASN A 523 23.38 -20.75 25.87
C ASN A 523 23.80 -19.45 25.19
N ALA A 524 22.84 -18.62 24.79
CA ALA A 524 23.09 -17.30 24.23
C ALA A 524 21.87 -16.39 24.44
N PHE A 525 22.07 -15.09 24.24
CA PHE A 525 20.97 -14.16 24.06
C PHE A 525 21.26 -13.13 22.98
N VAL A 526 20.20 -12.55 22.42
CA VAL A 526 20.24 -11.47 21.43
C VAL A 526 19.24 -10.37 21.81
N SER A 527 19.65 -9.11 21.67
CA SER A 527 18.79 -7.93 21.79
C SER A 527 18.37 -7.42 20.41
N GLY A 528 17.07 -7.32 20.19
CA GLY A 528 16.49 -6.83 18.93
C GLY A 528 15.92 -5.42 19.06
N LYS A 529 16.09 -4.61 18.01
CA LYS A 529 15.34 -3.37 17.77
C LYS A 529 14.51 -3.53 16.50
N VAL A 530 13.19 -3.49 16.65
CA VAL A 530 12.22 -3.68 15.56
C VAL A 530 12.42 -2.59 14.50
N THR A 531 12.46 -3.01 13.24
CA THR A 531 12.53 -2.14 12.06
C THR A 531 11.32 -2.30 11.16
N GLN A 532 10.65 -3.46 11.17
CA GLN A 532 9.43 -3.71 10.40
C GLN A 532 8.47 -4.63 11.15
N GLU A 533 7.18 -4.46 10.91
CA GLU A 533 6.10 -5.31 11.41
C GLU A 533 5.26 -5.79 10.22
N ILE A 534 4.93 -7.09 10.20
CA ILE A 534 4.07 -7.70 9.20
C ILE A 534 2.97 -8.48 9.92
N ASP A 535 1.71 -8.17 9.62
CA ASP A 535 0.57 -8.89 10.16
C ASP A 535 0.38 -10.24 9.43
N LEU A 536 0.37 -11.34 10.18
CA LEU A 536 0.16 -12.71 9.68
C LEU A 536 -1.16 -13.32 10.19
N GLY A 537 -2.12 -12.49 10.59
CA GLY A 537 -3.40 -12.92 11.18
C GLY A 537 -3.28 -13.10 12.68
N THR A 538 -3.04 -14.33 13.16
CA THR A 538 -2.94 -14.64 14.60
C THR A 538 -1.61 -14.22 15.23
N HIS A 539 -0.59 -13.98 14.41
CA HIS A 539 0.75 -13.56 14.82
C HIS A 539 1.15 -12.26 14.12
N THR A 540 2.04 -11.51 14.74
CA THR A 540 2.79 -10.44 14.07
C THR A 540 4.24 -10.87 13.92
N LEU A 541 4.78 -10.74 12.72
CA LEU A 541 6.19 -10.93 12.43
C LEU A 541 6.92 -9.60 12.65
N PHE A 542 7.86 -9.61 13.59
CA PHE A 542 8.77 -8.49 13.82
C PHE A 542 10.10 -8.81 13.18
N ILE A 543 10.58 -7.89 12.33
CA ILE A 543 11.94 -7.91 11.80
C ILE A 543 12.75 -6.91 12.62
N ALA A 544 13.91 -7.31 13.12
CA ALA A 544 14.69 -6.52 14.05
C ALA A 544 16.19 -6.56 13.77
N ASP A 545 16.82 -5.39 13.85
CA ASP A 545 18.28 -5.29 13.86
C ASP A 545 18.81 -5.78 15.20
N VAL A 546 19.89 -6.56 15.15
CA VAL A 546 20.58 -7.06 16.33
C VAL A 546 21.46 -5.95 16.90
N THR A 547 21.16 -5.54 18.13
CA THR A 547 21.86 -4.45 18.83
C THR A 547 22.87 -4.95 19.84
N GLU A 548 22.68 -6.17 20.36
CA GLU A 548 23.60 -6.84 21.28
C GLU A 548 23.41 -8.36 21.14
N ALA A 549 24.49 -9.13 21.29
CA ALA A 549 24.43 -10.58 21.34
C ALA A 549 25.58 -11.12 22.19
N ARG A 550 25.33 -12.14 23.02
CA ARG A 550 26.38 -12.82 23.81
C ARG A 550 26.15 -14.31 23.87
N VAL A 551 27.25 -15.06 23.84
CA VAL A 551 27.30 -16.48 24.24
C VAL A 551 27.41 -16.53 25.76
N LEU A 552 26.61 -17.39 26.38
CA LEU A 552 26.48 -17.56 27.83
C LEU A 552 26.99 -18.92 28.31
N SER A 553 26.89 -19.95 27.46
CA SER A 553 27.30 -21.33 27.77
C SER A 553 27.53 -22.11 26.47
N ASP A 554 28.33 -23.18 26.55
CA ASP A 554 28.54 -24.13 25.45
C ASP A 554 27.49 -25.25 25.41
N ALA A 555 26.48 -25.20 26.29
CA ALA A 555 25.39 -26.17 26.31
C ALA A 555 24.59 -26.13 24.98
N PRO A 556 24.21 -27.28 24.39
CA PRO A 556 23.46 -27.31 23.15
C PRO A 556 22.11 -26.58 23.24
N SER A 557 21.66 -25.98 22.14
CA SER A 557 20.35 -25.30 22.09
C SER A 557 19.19 -26.31 22.19
N MET A 558 18.18 -25.93 22.95
CA MET A 558 16.90 -26.62 23.02
C MET A 558 16.19 -26.51 21.67
N THR A 559 16.11 -27.61 20.94
CA THR A 559 15.24 -27.69 19.76
C THR A 559 13.83 -28.11 20.16
N TYR A 560 12.86 -27.76 19.34
CA TYR A 560 11.47 -28.18 19.52
C TYR A 560 11.35 -29.72 19.57
N SER A 561 12.08 -30.42 18.69
CA SER A 561 12.14 -31.89 18.70
C SER A 561 12.75 -32.44 19.99
N PHE A 562 13.84 -31.86 20.49
CA PHE A 562 14.47 -32.30 21.74
C PHE A 562 13.54 -32.09 22.94
N TYR A 563 12.85 -30.95 23.00
CA TYR A 563 11.89 -30.66 24.06
C TYR A 563 10.78 -31.71 24.13
N PHE A 564 10.16 -32.06 23.00
CA PHE A 564 9.11 -33.09 22.98
C PHE A 564 9.63 -34.48 23.36
N ALA A 565 10.86 -34.82 22.98
CA ALA A 565 11.44 -36.14 23.25
C ALA A 565 11.90 -36.31 24.71
N ASN A 566 12.44 -35.24 25.33
CA ASN A 566 13.25 -35.35 26.55
C ASN A 566 12.79 -34.47 27.71
N VAL A 567 12.08 -33.36 27.47
CA VAL A 567 11.79 -32.35 28.51
C VAL A 567 10.32 -32.28 28.83
N LYS A 568 9.46 -32.30 27.81
CA LYS A 568 8.01 -32.36 28.00
C LYS A 568 7.68 -33.67 28.73
N PRO A 569 6.97 -33.63 29.88
CA PRO A 569 6.55 -34.83 30.57
C PRO A 569 5.82 -35.75 29.59
N LYS A 570 6.31 -36.97 29.46
CA LYS A 570 5.59 -37.99 28.71
C LYS A 570 4.28 -38.24 29.46
N PRO A 571 3.13 -38.35 28.75
CA PRO A 571 1.89 -38.79 29.37
C PRO A 571 2.22 -40.06 30.17
N SER A 572 1.88 -40.07 31.46
CA SER A 572 2.04 -41.27 32.27
C SER A 572 1.33 -42.41 31.55
N ALA A 573 2.03 -43.52 31.31
CA ALA A 573 1.43 -44.71 30.71
C ALA A 573 0.15 -45.02 31.46
N LEU A 574 -0.98 -44.85 30.77
CA LEU A 574 -2.30 -45.06 31.33
C LEU A 574 -2.37 -46.50 31.83
N LYS A 575 -2.48 -46.66 33.15
CA LYS A 575 -3.19 -47.82 33.69
C LYS A 575 -4.58 -47.78 33.05
N LYS A 576 -5.09 -48.92 32.57
CA LYS A 576 -6.44 -49.04 31.98
C LYS A 576 -7.44 -48.21 32.78
N GLN A 577 -7.84 -47.08 32.23
CA GLN A 577 -8.82 -46.18 32.80
C GLN A 577 -9.75 -45.75 31.66
N THR A 578 -11.04 -45.90 31.90
CA THR A 578 -12.11 -45.40 31.04
C THR A 578 -12.18 -43.88 31.20
N GLY A 579 -11.99 -43.12 30.11
CA GLY A 579 -11.96 -41.66 30.18
C GLY A 579 -11.55 -40.97 28.88
N TRP A 580 -11.22 -39.69 28.99
CA TRP A 580 -10.80 -38.83 27.89
C TRP A 580 -9.42 -38.24 28.18
N VAL A 581 -8.51 -38.19 27.20
CA VAL A 581 -7.17 -37.62 27.35
C VAL A 581 -7.04 -36.32 26.54
N CYS A 582 -6.47 -35.29 27.16
CA CYS A 582 -6.15 -34.04 26.50
C CYS A 582 -4.98 -34.26 25.53
N LYS A 583 -5.20 -34.06 24.23
CA LYS A 583 -4.18 -34.19 23.17
C LYS A 583 -3.01 -33.20 23.32
N ILE A 584 -3.22 -32.10 24.04
CA ILE A 584 -2.23 -31.03 24.21
C ILE A 584 -1.23 -31.35 25.33
N CYS A 585 -1.73 -31.78 26.50
CA CYS A 585 -0.91 -31.93 27.71
C CYS A 585 -0.95 -33.33 28.36
N GLY A 586 -1.82 -34.22 27.91
CA GLY A 586 -1.96 -35.57 28.46
C GLY A 586 -2.78 -35.69 29.74
N TYR A 587 -3.48 -34.63 30.18
CA TYR A 587 -4.41 -34.71 31.30
C TYR A 587 -5.55 -35.71 31.01
N VAL A 588 -5.91 -36.53 31.99
CA VAL A 588 -6.96 -37.55 31.85
C VAL A 588 -8.18 -37.12 32.65
N TYR A 589 -9.31 -36.98 31.97
CA TYR A 589 -10.62 -36.86 32.58
C TYR A 589 -11.24 -38.25 32.75
N GLU A 590 -11.48 -38.67 33.98
CA GLU A 590 -12.11 -39.94 34.31
C GLU A 590 -13.64 -39.78 34.29
N GLY A 591 -14.27 -40.26 33.21
CA GLY A 591 -15.73 -40.22 33.03
C GLY A 591 -16.15 -40.68 31.63
N GLU A 592 -17.33 -41.29 31.50
CA GLU A 592 -17.83 -41.79 30.21
C GLU A 592 -18.09 -40.67 29.19
N THR A 593 -18.57 -39.52 29.66
CA THR A 593 -18.91 -38.36 28.83
C THR A 593 -18.14 -37.13 29.32
N LEU A 594 -17.43 -36.47 28.42
CA LEU A 594 -16.74 -35.21 28.68
C LEU A 594 -17.73 -34.05 28.51
N PRO A 595 -17.95 -33.20 29.53
CA PRO A 595 -18.80 -32.02 29.39
C PRO A 595 -18.30 -31.08 28.29
N ALA A 596 -19.21 -30.50 27.51
CA ALA A 596 -18.86 -29.62 26.39
C ALA A 596 -18.14 -28.33 26.83
N ASP A 597 -18.36 -27.89 28.07
CA ASP A 597 -17.73 -26.75 28.72
C ASP A 597 -16.50 -27.14 29.57
N PHE A 598 -16.04 -28.39 29.49
CA PHE A 598 -14.89 -28.85 30.26
C PHE A 598 -13.61 -28.16 29.80
N ILE A 599 -12.92 -27.51 30.73
CA ILE A 599 -11.63 -26.86 30.49
C ILE A 599 -10.54 -27.68 31.18
N CYS A 600 -9.53 -28.09 30.41
CA CYS A 600 -8.40 -28.85 30.93
C CYS A 600 -7.74 -28.10 32.10
N PRO A 601 -7.63 -28.71 33.30
CA PRO A 601 -7.07 -28.01 34.46
C PRO A 601 -5.57 -27.69 34.28
N LEU A 602 -4.85 -28.45 33.45
CA LEU A 602 -3.42 -28.27 33.19
C LEU A 602 -3.12 -27.23 32.11
N CYS A 603 -3.72 -27.33 30.92
CA CYS A 603 -3.38 -26.45 29.78
C CYS A 603 -4.45 -25.44 29.41
N LYS A 604 -5.63 -25.45 30.05
CA LYS A 604 -6.74 -24.51 29.82
C LYS A 604 -7.39 -24.57 28.43
N HIS A 605 -7.13 -25.62 27.65
CA HIS A 605 -7.85 -25.91 26.41
C HIS A 605 -9.22 -26.54 26.69
N GLY A 606 -10.18 -26.31 25.78
CA GLY A 606 -11.56 -26.82 25.89
C GLY A 606 -11.72 -28.30 25.56
N ALA A 607 -12.94 -28.80 25.66
CA ALA A 607 -13.30 -30.20 25.47
C ALA A 607 -12.98 -30.73 24.06
N GLU A 608 -12.92 -29.86 23.05
CA GLU A 608 -12.54 -30.15 21.67
C GLU A 608 -11.12 -30.75 21.52
N ASP A 609 -10.25 -30.45 22.48
CA ASP A 609 -8.86 -30.91 22.51
C ASP A 609 -8.66 -32.21 23.29
N PHE A 610 -9.76 -32.87 23.69
CA PHE A 610 -9.74 -34.20 24.29
C PHE A 610 -10.10 -35.29 23.27
N GLU A 611 -9.55 -36.48 23.47
CA GLU A 611 -9.92 -37.69 22.74
C GLU A 611 -10.29 -38.81 23.70
N LYS A 612 -11.27 -39.63 23.33
CA LYS A 612 -11.70 -40.75 24.16
C LYS A 612 -10.60 -41.82 24.19
N LEU A 613 -10.24 -42.27 25.38
CA LEU A 613 -9.28 -43.36 25.52
C LEU A 613 -9.90 -44.67 25.02
N PRO A 614 -9.16 -45.47 24.23
CA PRO A 614 -9.60 -46.81 23.83
C PRO A 614 -9.74 -47.71 25.06
N GLU A 615 -10.77 -48.57 25.06
CA GLU A 615 -11.10 -49.52 26.14
C GLU A 615 -10.00 -50.57 26.41
#